data_AF-A0A7K2C7G7-F1
#
_entry.id   AF-A0A7K2C7G7-F1
#
_cell.length_a   1.000
_cell.length_b   1.000
_cell.length_c   1.000
_cell.angle_alpha   90.00
_cell.angle_beta   90.00
_cell.angle_gamma   90.00
#
_symmetry.space_group_name_H-M   'P 1'
#
loop_
_entity.id
_entity.type
_entity.pdbx_description
1 polymer ?
#
loop_
_entity_poly.entity_id
_entity_poly.type
_entity_poly.pdbx_seq_one_letter_code
_entity_poly.pdbx_strand_id
1 'polypeptide(L)' 'MQLYPQRPLRFIGRSSEEMLARAQDFFNLMRGRRSVRNFSDRPVPRVLIEQAILTAGTAPSGAHREPWHFVA' A
#
# COMPACT_ATOMS: atom_id res chain seq x y z
N MET A 1 13.77 -23.05 -15.15
CA MET A 1 12.89 -22.55 -14.08
C MET A 1 13.77 -22.21 -12.89
N GLN A 2 13.90 -20.93 -12.54
CA GLN A 2 14.73 -20.53 -11.41
C GLN A 2 14.03 -20.96 -10.12
N LEU A 3 14.69 -21.80 -9.33
CA LEU A 3 14.18 -22.27 -8.05
C LEU A 3 14.58 -21.25 -6.98
N TYR A 4 13.59 -20.62 -6.36
CA TYR A 4 13.81 -19.71 -5.24
C TYR A 4 13.77 -20.50 -3.93
N PRO A 5 14.70 -20.26 -2.98
CA PRO A 5 14.66 -20.93 -1.69
C PRO A 5 13.43 -20.48 -0.91
N GLN A 6 12.63 -21.46 -0.47
CA GLN A 6 11.51 -21.18 0.43
C GLN A 6 12.05 -20.77 1.81
N ARG A 7 11.43 -19.76 2.41
CA ARG A 7 11.78 -19.27 3.76
C ARG A 7 10.51 -19.18 4.61
N PRO A 8 10.57 -19.55 5.91
CA PRO A 8 9.44 -19.35 6.81
C PRO A 8 9.02 -17.88 6.87
N LEU A 9 7.71 -17.62 6.84
CA LEU A 9 7.17 -16.29 7.03
C LEU A 9 7.29 -15.89 8.51
N ARG A 10 7.94 -14.75 8.79
CA ARG A 10 7.88 -14.13 10.12
C ARG A 10 6.52 -13.46 10.32
N PHE A 11 5.55 -14.24 10.75
CA PHE A 11 4.22 -13.75 11.06
C PHE A 11 4.14 -13.20 12.49
N ILE A 12 3.60 -11.99 12.65
CA ILE A 12 3.34 -11.38 13.96
C ILE A 12 1.83 -11.47 14.18
N GLY A 13 1.43 -12.40 15.05
CA GLY A 13 0.04 -12.53 15.51
C GLY A 13 -0.39 -11.33 16.36
N ARG A 14 -1.69 -11.04 16.36
CA ARG A 14 -2.31 -9.96 17.13
C ARG A 14 -3.55 -10.50 17.83
N SER A 15 -3.96 -9.85 18.93
CA SER A 15 -5.24 -10.18 19.58
C SER A 15 -6.40 -9.74 18.68
N SER A 16 -7.56 -10.39 18.83
CA SER A 16 -8.77 -10.01 18.10
C SER A 16 -9.19 -8.56 18.37
N GLU A 17 -8.95 -8.07 19.59
CA GLU A 17 -9.22 -6.69 19.99
C GLU A 17 -8.32 -5.69 19.22
N GLU A 18 -7.01 -5.94 19.17
CA GLU A 18 -6.09 -5.09 18.39
C GLU A 18 -6.43 -5.12 16.89
N MET A 19 -6.76 -6.30 16.36
CA MET A 19 -7.18 -6.45 14.96
C MET A 19 -8.44 -5.64 14.67
N LEU A 20 -9.43 -5.67 15.56
CA LEU A 20 -10.68 -4.93 15.41
C LEU A 20 -10.45 -3.41 15.44
N ALA A 21 -9.68 -2.91 16.40
CA ALA A 21 -9.36 -1.49 16.51
C ALA A 21 -8.70 -0.96 15.23
N ARG A 22 -7.68 -1.65 14.73
CA ARG A 22 -6.97 -1.27 13.49
C ARG A 22 -7.88 -1.32 12.26
N ALA A 23 -8.76 -2.31 12.19
CA ALA A 23 -9.71 -2.42 11.08
C ALA A 23 -10.71 -1.25 11.07
N GLN A 24 -11.20 -0.83 12.25
CA GLN A 24 -12.11 0.31 12.39
C GLN A 24 -11.42 1.63 12.03
N ASP A 25 -10.18 1.84 12.48
CA ASP A 25 -9.38 3.03 12.13
C ASP A 25 -9.17 3.13 10.62
N PHE A 26 -8.75 2.03 9.99
CA PHE A 26 -8.55 1.99 8.55
C PHE A 26 -9.86 2.20 7.79
N PHE A 27 -10.96 1.59 8.22
CA PHE A 27 -12.27 1.80 7.62
C PHE A 27 -12.67 3.28 7.67
N ASN A 28 -12.52 3.94 8.83
CA ASN A 28 -12.87 5.34 8.99
C ASN A 28 -12.01 6.25 8.12
N LEU A 29 -10.70 5.98 8.03
CA LEU A 29 -9.79 6.69 7.13
C LEU A 29 -10.24 6.57 5.67
N MET A 30 -10.49 5.33 5.20
CA MET A 30 -10.87 5.06 3.81
C MET A 30 -12.27 5.59 3.47
N ARG A 31 -13.20 5.58 4.44
CA ARG A 31 -14.55 6.15 4.30
C ARG A 31 -14.51 7.64 3.99
N GLY A 32 -13.51 8.37 4.51
CA GLY A 32 -13.32 9.80 4.23
C GLY A 32 -12.85 10.10 2.79
N ARG A 33 -12.29 9.12 2.07
CA ARG A 33 -11.76 9.34 0.73
C ARG A 33 -12.86 9.61 -0.29
N ARG A 34 -12.75 10.72 -1.01
CA ARG A 34 -13.62 11.08 -2.14
C ARG A 34 -12.79 11.26 -3.42
N SER A 35 -13.40 11.01 -4.57
CA SER A 35 -12.78 11.35 -5.85
C SER A 35 -12.92 12.85 -6.09
N VAL A 36 -11.83 13.58 -5.89
CA VAL A 36 -11.73 15.04 -6.08
C VAL A 36 -11.37 15.32 -7.54
N ARG A 37 -11.94 16.39 -8.11
CA ARG A 37 -11.70 16.82 -9.51
C ARG A 37 -11.24 18.27 -9.65
N ASN A 38 -11.06 18.97 -8.53
CA ASN A 38 -10.55 20.34 -8.49
C ASN A 38 -9.37 20.39 -7.50
N PHE A 39 -8.18 20.77 -7.98
CA PHE A 39 -6.92 20.66 -7.24
C PHE A 39 -6.29 22.05 -7.06
N SER A 40 -5.61 22.25 -5.93
CA SER A 40 -4.80 23.44 -5.69
C SER A 40 -3.44 23.31 -6.38
N ASP A 41 -2.84 24.45 -6.71
CA ASP A 41 -1.47 24.64 -7.20
C ASP A 41 -0.39 24.52 -6.09
N ARG A 42 -0.79 24.32 -4.83
CA ARG A 42 0.14 24.17 -3.71
C ARG A 42 1.09 22.99 -3.98
N PRO A 43 2.42 23.18 -3.86
CA PRO A 43 3.38 22.11 -4.08
C PRO A 43 3.23 21.01 -3.02
N VAL A 44 3.40 19.76 -3.46
CA VAL A 44 3.48 18.58 -2.60
C VAL A 44 4.93 18.11 -2.53
N PRO A 45 5.50 17.86 -1.34
CA PRO A 45 6.85 17.32 -1.22
C PRO A 45 7.01 16.01 -2.00
N ARG A 46 8.02 15.96 -2.87
CA ARG A 46 8.31 14.82 -3.75
C ARG A 46 8.39 13.49 -2.99
N VAL A 47 9.00 13.49 -1.81
CA VAL A 47 9.13 12.30 -0.95
C VAL A 47 7.78 11.65 -0.61
N LEU A 48 6.70 12.44 -0.48
CA LEU A 48 5.37 11.89 -0.19
C LEU A 48 4.79 11.17 -1.41
N ILE A 49 5.04 11.69 -2.62
CA ILE A 49 4.64 11.05 -3.87
C ILE A 49 5.41 9.73 -4.04
N GLU A 50 6.71 9.72 -3.76
CA GLU A 50 7.54 8.53 -3.85
C GLU A 50 7.10 7.44 -2.86
N GLN A 51 6.77 7.80 -1.62
CA GLN A 51 6.21 6.84 -0.65
C GLN A 51 4.89 6.23 -1.12
N ALA A 52 4.01 7.01 -1.74
CA ALA A 52 2.78 6.49 -2.32
C ALA A 52 3.05 5.50 -3.46
N ILE A 53 4.02 5.78 -4.33
CA ILE A 53 4.43 4.89 -5.43
C ILE A 53 5.07 3.60 -4.90
N LEU A 54 5.98 3.72 -3.93
CA LEU A 54 6.60 2.55 -3.27
C LEU A 54 5.54 1.65 -2.61
N THR A 55 4.53 2.26 -1.98
CA THR A 55 3.40 1.54 -1.39
C THR A 55 2.58 0.80 -2.46
N ALA A 56 2.32 1.42 -3.61
CA ALA A 56 1.62 0.76 -4.72
C ALA A 56 2.42 -0.44 -5.28
N GLY A 57 3.75 -0.32 -5.32
CA GLY A 57 4.66 -1.38 -5.76
C GLY A 57 4.64 -2.65 -4.90
N THR A 58 4.09 -2.61 -3.67
CA THR A 58 3.99 -3.82 -2.83
C THR A 58 2.81 -4.72 -3.21
N ALA A 59 2.01 -4.35 -4.22
CA ALA A 59 0.91 -5.19 -4.69
C ALA A 59 1.43 -6.56 -5.18
N PRO A 60 0.67 -7.65 -5.03
CA PRO A 60 1.04 -8.92 -5.65
C PRO A 60 0.97 -8.82 -7.18
N SER A 61 1.84 -9.55 -7.88
CA SER A 61 1.81 -9.65 -9.34
C SER A 61 1.95 -11.09 -9.81
N GLY A 62 1.28 -11.41 -10.93
CA GLY A 62 1.35 -12.73 -11.55
C GLY A 62 2.79 -13.10 -11.91
N ALA A 63 3.24 -14.25 -11.42
CA ALA A 63 4.62 -14.72 -11.56
C ALA A 63 5.67 -13.68 -11.08
N HIS A 64 5.32 -12.81 -10.12
CA HIS A 64 6.19 -11.75 -9.60
C HIS A 64 6.80 -10.85 -10.69
N ARG A 65 6.02 -10.53 -11.73
CA ARG A 65 6.50 -9.74 -12.87
C ARG A 65 6.52 -8.23 -12.65
N GLU A 66 5.81 -7.74 -11.64
CA GLU A 66 5.70 -6.31 -11.31
C GLU A 66 5.45 -5.42 -12.55
N PRO A 67 4.40 -5.72 -13.36
CA PRO A 67 4.24 -5.16 -14.71
C PRO A 67 3.68 -3.71 -14.69
N TRP A 68 4.22 -2.86 -13.83
CA TRP A 68 3.80 -1.47 -13.66
C TRP A 68 4.95 -0.52 -13.93
N HIS A 69 4.63 0.61 -14.54
CA HIS A 69 5.51 1.76 -14.68
C HIS A 69 4.74 3.00 -14.24
N PHE A 70 5.25 3.68 -13.21
CA PHE A 70 4.63 4.89 -12.67
C PHE A 70 5.30 6.12 -13.29
N VAL A 71 4.51 6.94 -13.98
CA VAL A 71 4.97 8.17 -14.64
C VAL A 71 4.50 9.37 -13.82
N ALA A 72 5.36 10.39 -13.70
CA ALA A 72 5.09 11.65 -13.04
C ALA A 72 5.40 12.81 -13.98
#